data_AF-A0A9E0PX85-F1
#
_entry.id   AF-A0A9E0PX85-F1
#
_cell.length_a   1.000
_cell.length_b   1.000
_cell.length_c   1.000
_cell.angle_alpha   90.00
_cell.angle_beta   90.00
_cell.angle_gamma   90.00
#
_symmetry.space_group_name_H-M   'P 1'
#
loop_
_entity.id
_entity.type
_entity.pdbx_description
1 polymer ?
#
loop_
_entity_poly.entity_id
_entity_poly.type
_entity_poly.pdbx_seq_one_letter_code
_entity_poly.pdbx_strand_id
1 'polypeptide(L)'
;MFVRTDGSLVDVWNGSVFYTESGMIVTVLSGATVYARSGAIAIAWSGSKVYAESRSQVIAERGSKVTARSGSKVFAQRGSVVVAEDGSTVIAYCGSIVIACRGAKVTAYKGAKVSAHKGSHVVAYHGSKVVVYYGADVIADSGASVIAMPVLMSN
;
A
#
# COMPACT_ATOMS: atom_id res chain seq x y z
N MET A 1 -21.67 -9.92 8.88
CA MET A 1 -21.85 -10.16 10.34
C MET A 1 -20.89 -9.25 11.06
N PHE A 2 -21.37 -8.42 11.99
CA PHE A 2 -20.50 -7.64 12.85
C PHE A 2 -19.98 -8.54 13.97
N VAL A 3 -18.66 -8.68 14.08
CA VAL A 3 -18.03 -9.37 15.20
C VAL A 3 -17.24 -8.32 15.96
N ARG A 4 -17.54 -8.16 17.26
CA ARG A 4 -16.67 -7.41 18.17
C ARG A 4 -15.74 -8.41 18.83
N THR A 5 -14.44 -8.26 18.63
CA THR A 5 -13.41 -9.02 19.34
C THR A 5 -12.49 -8.04 20.04
N ASP A 6 -12.29 -8.18 21.35
CA ASP A 6 -11.25 -7.50 22.15
C ASP A 6 -11.06 -5.99 21.89
N GLY A 7 -12.14 -5.24 21.72
CA GLY A 7 -12.08 -3.78 21.47
C GLY A 7 -11.83 -3.39 20.01
N SER A 8 -11.82 -4.34 19.08
CA SER A 8 -11.80 -4.13 17.64
C SER A 8 -13.21 -4.08 17.05
N LEU A 9 -13.38 -3.25 16.02
CA LEU A 9 -14.62 -3.14 15.25
C LEU A 9 -14.43 -3.85 13.92
N VAL A 10 -15.10 -4.99 13.75
CA VAL A 10 -14.96 -5.83 12.55
C VAL A 10 -16.29 -6.04 11.84
N ASP A 11 -16.31 -5.77 10.54
CA ASP A 11 -17.43 -6.10 9.64
C ASP A 11 -17.00 -7.08 8.54
N VAL A 12 -17.58 -8.29 8.52
CA VAL A 12 -17.15 -9.40 7.65
C VAL A 12 -18.31 -10.02 6.87
N TRP A 13 -18.10 -10.22 5.57
CA TRP A 13 -19.13 -10.75 4.65
C TRP A 13 -18.58 -11.76 3.65
N ASN A 14 -19.43 -12.71 3.22
CA ASN A 14 -19.24 -13.55 2.03
C ASN A 14 -17.85 -14.19 1.87
N GLY A 15 -17.58 -15.28 2.59
CA GLY A 15 -16.33 -16.07 2.44
C GLY A 15 -15.05 -15.33 2.81
N SER A 16 -15.17 -14.20 3.51
CA SER A 16 -14.03 -13.38 3.95
C SER A 16 -13.41 -13.91 5.24
N VAL A 17 -12.11 -13.65 5.42
CA VAL A 17 -11.34 -14.11 6.59
C VAL A 17 -10.61 -12.93 7.20
N PHE A 18 -10.56 -12.84 8.53
CA PHE A 18 -9.85 -11.79 9.23
C PHE A 18 -9.11 -12.30 10.46
N TYR A 19 -8.02 -11.60 10.80
CA TYR A 19 -7.23 -11.81 12.01
C TYR A 19 -6.89 -10.44 12.59
N THR A 20 -7.31 -10.18 13.83
CA THR A 20 -7.14 -8.88 14.50
C THR A 20 -6.73 -9.05 15.95
N GLU A 21 -5.84 -8.19 16.43
CA GLU A 21 -5.62 -7.93 17.86
C GLU A 21 -6.57 -6.82 18.37
N SER A 22 -6.48 -6.46 19.66
CA SER A 22 -7.30 -5.41 20.27
C SER A 22 -7.05 -4.01 19.69
N GLY A 23 -8.11 -3.25 19.40
CA GLY A 23 -8.02 -1.84 18.99
C GLY A 23 -7.84 -1.62 17.49
N MET A 24 -8.21 -2.59 16.66
CA MET A 24 -8.22 -2.49 15.20
C MET A 24 -9.59 -2.04 14.67
N ILE A 25 -9.59 -1.46 13.48
CA ILE A 25 -10.81 -1.24 12.69
C ILE A 25 -10.65 -1.99 11.38
N VAL A 26 -11.46 -3.02 11.16
CA VAL A 26 -11.34 -3.90 10.00
C VAL A 26 -12.67 -4.12 9.29
N THR A 27 -12.67 -3.98 7.97
CA THR A 27 -13.81 -4.35 7.13
C THR A 27 -13.35 -5.29 6.04
N VAL A 28 -13.94 -6.49 5.96
CA VAL A 28 -13.54 -7.54 5.01
C VAL A 28 -14.74 -8.08 4.25
N LEU A 29 -14.74 -7.92 2.92
CA LEU A 29 -15.89 -8.24 2.07
C LEU A 29 -15.50 -9.16 0.91
N SER A 30 -16.45 -9.99 0.46
CA SER A 30 -16.38 -10.70 -0.83
C SER A 30 -15.07 -11.49 -1.04
N GLY A 31 -14.79 -12.43 -0.13
CA GLY A 31 -13.64 -13.33 -0.22
C GLY A 31 -12.28 -12.68 0.07
N ALA A 32 -12.26 -11.49 0.65
CA ALA A 32 -11.01 -10.84 1.03
C ALA A 32 -10.41 -11.45 2.30
N THR A 33 -9.12 -11.21 2.51
CA THR A 33 -8.39 -11.64 3.70
C THR A 33 -7.64 -10.47 4.33
N VAL A 34 -7.81 -10.24 5.63
CA VAL A 34 -7.12 -9.17 6.36
C VAL A 34 -6.41 -9.70 7.60
N TYR A 35 -5.15 -9.30 7.75
CA TYR A 35 -4.36 -9.44 8.97
C TYR A 35 -4.04 -8.03 9.48
N ALA A 36 -4.58 -7.64 10.63
CA ALA A 36 -4.38 -6.31 11.20
C ALA A 36 -3.92 -6.38 12.67
N ARG A 37 -2.90 -5.59 13.03
CA ARG A 37 -2.37 -5.53 14.41
C ARG A 37 -1.86 -4.14 14.80
N SER A 38 -1.66 -3.91 16.09
CA SER A 38 -1.03 -2.69 16.64
C SER A 38 -1.67 -1.36 16.18
N GLY A 39 -2.97 -1.23 16.31
CA GLY A 39 -3.77 -0.03 15.97
C GLY A 39 -4.01 0.20 14.48
N ALA A 40 -3.81 -0.82 13.64
CA ALA A 40 -4.02 -0.73 12.20
C ALA A 40 -5.50 -0.62 11.81
N ILE A 41 -5.73 0.05 10.68
CA ILE A 41 -7.04 0.17 10.04
C ILE A 41 -6.94 -0.47 8.66
N ALA A 42 -7.82 -1.43 8.35
CA ALA A 42 -7.76 -2.17 7.11
C ALA A 42 -9.14 -2.46 6.52
N ILE A 43 -9.35 -2.01 5.29
CA ILE A 43 -10.56 -2.29 4.51
C ILE A 43 -10.12 -3.09 3.28
N ALA A 44 -10.72 -4.26 3.08
CA ALA A 44 -10.41 -5.12 1.94
C ALA A 44 -11.66 -5.73 1.32
N TRP A 45 -11.72 -5.77 -0.01
CA TRP A 45 -12.80 -6.44 -0.71
C TRP A 45 -12.42 -7.15 -2.00
N SER A 46 -13.30 -8.05 -2.44
CA SER A 46 -13.23 -8.76 -3.73
C SER A 46 -11.93 -9.54 -3.91
N GLY A 47 -11.65 -10.49 -3.02
CA GLY A 47 -10.47 -11.36 -3.08
C GLY A 47 -9.14 -10.67 -2.75
N SER A 48 -9.17 -9.44 -2.23
CA SER A 48 -7.95 -8.71 -1.86
C SER A 48 -7.34 -9.28 -0.58
N LYS A 49 -6.01 -9.16 -0.45
CA LYS A 49 -5.25 -9.61 0.72
C LYS A 49 -4.51 -8.44 1.34
N VAL A 50 -4.71 -8.21 2.63
CA VAL A 50 -4.11 -7.09 3.36
C VAL A 50 -3.37 -7.60 4.60
N TYR A 51 -2.14 -7.11 4.77
CA TYR A 51 -1.40 -7.15 6.01
C TYR A 51 -1.13 -5.70 6.46
N ALA A 52 -1.69 -5.30 7.60
CA ALA A 52 -1.57 -3.95 8.13
C ALA A 52 -1.11 -3.97 9.59
N GLU A 53 -0.12 -3.14 9.92
CA GLU A 53 0.45 -3.10 11.25
C GLU A 53 0.83 -1.69 11.69
N SER A 54 0.86 -1.46 13.01
CA SER A 54 1.48 -0.28 13.65
C SER A 54 0.88 1.02 13.15
N ARG A 55 -0.43 1.18 13.36
CA ARG A 55 -1.22 2.34 12.93
C ARG A 55 -1.25 2.61 11.43
N SER A 56 -0.89 1.61 10.61
CA SER A 56 -1.03 1.70 9.17
C SER A 56 -2.50 1.69 8.75
N GLN A 57 -2.79 2.35 7.63
CA GLN A 57 -4.13 2.47 7.06
C GLN A 57 -4.13 1.89 5.65
N VAL A 58 -4.99 0.92 5.39
CA VAL A 58 -5.03 0.22 4.11
C VAL A 58 -6.45 0.13 3.57
N ILE A 59 -6.59 0.45 2.28
CA ILE A 59 -7.77 0.12 1.48
C ILE A 59 -7.29 -0.70 0.28
N ALA A 60 -7.81 -1.92 0.13
CA ALA A 60 -7.43 -2.83 -0.95
C ALA A 60 -8.63 -3.44 -1.67
N GLU A 61 -8.60 -3.41 -3.00
CA GLU A 61 -9.75 -3.78 -3.81
C GLU A 61 -9.42 -4.69 -5.00
N ARG A 62 -10.39 -5.51 -5.39
CA ARG A 62 -10.40 -6.28 -6.65
C ARG A 62 -9.10 -7.08 -6.83
N GLY A 63 -8.82 -7.98 -5.89
CA GLY A 63 -7.68 -8.89 -5.94
C GLY A 63 -6.32 -8.23 -5.65
N SER A 64 -6.30 -7.04 -5.04
CA SER A 64 -5.04 -6.36 -4.71
C SER A 64 -4.38 -7.00 -3.49
N LYS A 65 -3.05 -6.91 -3.42
CA LYS A 65 -2.23 -7.42 -2.31
C LYS A 65 -1.47 -6.27 -1.67
N VAL A 66 -1.65 -6.06 -0.38
CA VAL A 66 -1.03 -4.94 0.33
C VAL A 66 -0.36 -5.40 1.63
N THR A 67 0.87 -4.95 1.82
CA THR A 67 1.58 -4.98 3.10
C THR A 67 1.91 -3.55 3.52
N ALA A 68 1.40 -3.10 4.67
CA ALA A 68 1.65 -1.76 5.20
C ALA A 68 2.11 -1.82 6.67
N ARG A 69 3.20 -1.11 6.99
CA ARG A 69 3.80 -1.09 8.33
C ARG A 69 4.16 0.33 8.77
N SER A 70 4.27 0.51 10.08
CA SER A 70 4.83 1.72 10.72
C SER A 70 4.15 3.01 10.26
N GLY A 71 2.83 3.11 10.39
CA GLY A 71 2.06 4.31 10.07
C GLY A 71 1.90 4.60 8.58
N SER A 72 2.13 3.61 7.71
CA SER A 72 2.00 3.78 6.27
C SER A 72 0.54 3.83 5.82
N LYS A 73 0.27 4.55 4.74
CA LYS A 73 -1.07 4.71 4.15
C LYS A 73 -1.08 4.14 2.73
N VAL A 74 -1.98 3.20 2.46
CA VAL A 74 -2.04 2.53 1.16
C VAL A 74 -3.46 2.46 0.62
N PHE A 75 -3.59 2.82 -0.65
CA PHE A 75 -4.75 2.55 -1.47
C PHE A 75 -4.33 1.71 -2.68
N ALA A 76 -4.90 0.52 -2.84
CA ALA A 76 -4.55 -0.39 -3.94
C ALA A 76 -5.80 -0.96 -4.62
N GLN A 77 -5.86 -0.90 -5.95
CA GLN A 77 -6.98 -1.40 -6.73
C GLN A 77 -6.57 -2.27 -7.91
N ARG A 78 -7.48 -3.17 -8.30
CA ARG A 78 -7.44 -3.96 -9.55
C ARG A 78 -6.13 -4.73 -9.70
N GLY A 79 -5.89 -5.66 -8.80
CA GLY A 79 -4.74 -6.57 -8.83
C GLY A 79 -3.38 -5.90 -8.57
N SER A 80 -3.36 -4.72 -7.96
CA SER A 80 -2.10 -4.04 -7.62
C SER A 80 -1.42 -4.71 -6.43
N VAL A 81 -0.09 -4.64 -6.38
CA VAL A 81 0.74 -5.20 -5.31
C VAL A 81 1.54 -4.07 -4.66
N VAL A 82 1.36 -3.87 -3.36
CA VAL A 82 1.99 -2.76 -2.63
C VAL A 82 2.68 -3.24 -1.36
N VAL A 83 3.91 -2.77 -1.15
CA VAL A 83 4.63 -2.82 0.12
C VAL A 83 4.96 -1.38 0.52
N ALA A 84 4.46 -0.95 1.69
CA ALA A 84 4.70 0.39 2.22
C ALA A 84 5.19 0.32 3.67
N GLU A 85 6.32 0.96 3.95
CA GLU A 85 6.97 0.95 5.27
C GLU A 85 7.34 2.36 5.73
N ASP A 86 7.40 2.56 7.05
CA ASP A 86 7.88 3.76 7.74
C ASP A 86 7.24 5.06 7.25
N GLY A 87 5.93 5.20 7.45
CA GLY A 87 5.18 6.42 7.14
C GLY A 87 5.00 6.71 5.65
N SER A 88 5.21 5.72 4.78
CA SER A 88 5.07 5.88 3.33
C SER A 88 3.60 5.98 2.92
N THR A 89 3.33 6.71 1.84
CA THR A 89 1.99 6.86 1.26
C THR A 89 1.97 6.33 -0.17
N VAL A 90 1.09 5.37 -0.46
CA VAL A 90 1.02 4.72 -1.78
C VAL A 90 -0.40 4.68 -2.32
N ILE A 91 -0.54 5.06 -3.58
CA ILE A 91 -1.76 4.86 -4.38
C ILE A 91 -1.38 4.03 -5.62
N ALA A 92 -1.95 2.84 -5.77
CA ALA A 92 -1.61 1.91 -6.86
C ALA A 92 -2.86 1.41 -7.60
N TYR A 93 -2.84 1.52 -8.92
CA TYR A 93 -3.95 1.13 -9.79
C TYR A 93 -3.55 0.12 -10.86
N CYS A 94 -4.48 -0.78 -11.19
CA CYS A 94 -4.46 -1.61 -12.40
C CYS A 94 -3.15 -2.39 -12.57
N GLY A 95 -2.90 -3.36 -11.69
CA GLY A 95 -1.74 -4.25 -11.76
C GLY A 95 -0.39 -3.59 -11.49
N SER A 96 -0.38 -2.40 -10.88
CA SER A 96 0.87 -1.72 -10.53
C SER A 96 1.56 -2.42 -9.35
N ILE A 97 2.89 -2.36 -9.34
CA ILE A 97 3.73 -2.93 -8.28
C ILE A 97 4.52 -1.81 -7.63
N VAL A 98 4.33 -1.60 -6.33
CA VAL A 98 4.99 -0.49 -5.61
C VAL A 98 5.67 -0.99 -4.34
N ILE A 99 6.91 -0.57 -4.15
CA ILE A 99 7.65 -0.65 -2.90
C ILE A 99 7.99 0.78 -2.49
N ALA A 100 7.52 1.20 -1.32
CA ALA A 100 7.76 2.54 -0.77
C ALA A 100 8.26 2.43 0.67
N CYS A 101 9.35 3.11 1.00
CA CYS A 101 9.87 3.14 2.38
C CYS A 101 10.31 4.54 2.83
N ARG A 102 10.31 4.73 4.16
CA ARG A 102 10.83 5.92 4.85
C ARG A 102 10.22 7.21 4.33
N GLY A 103 8.90 7.34 4.46
CA GLY A 103 8.15 8.54 4.08
C GLY A 103 8.03 8.79 2.58
N ALA A 104 8.34 7.80 1.73
CA ALA A 104 8.16 7.94 0.30
C ALA A 104 6.67 8.08 -0.08
N LYS A 105 6.39 8.86 -1.12
CA LYS A 105 5.04 9.03 -1.66
C LYS A 105 4.98 8.57 -3.11
N VAL A 106 4.12 7.61 -3.40
CA VAL A 106 4.04 6.98 -4.74
C VAL A 106 2.62 6.95 -5.26
N THR A 107 2.44 7.38 -6.50
CA THR A 107 1.23 7.11 -7.29
C THR A 107 1.61 6.31 -8.53
N ALA A 108 1.06 5.11 -8.69
CA ALA A 108 1.38 4.19 -9.78
C ALA A 108 0.14 3.74 -10.55
N TYR A 109 0.21 3.78 -11.88
CA TYR A 109 -0.89 3.43 -12.78
C TYR A 109 -0.51 2.39 -13.82
N LYS A 110 -1.47 1.51 -14.15
CA LYS A 110 -1.47 0.65 -15.35
C LYS A 110 -0.16 -0.14 -15.51
N GLY A 111 0.11 -1.02 -14.56
CA GLY A 111 1.27 -1.92 -14.61
C GLY A 111 2.62 -1.27 -14.31
N ALA A 112 2.65 -0.01 -13.85
CA ALA A 112 3.88 0.65 -13.44
C ALA A 112 4.55 -0.10 -12.27
N LYS A 113 5.89 -0.09 -12.25
CA LYS A 113 6.73 -0.72 -11.23
C LYS A 113 7.58 0.35 -10.57
N VAL A 114 7.37 0.61 -9.28
CA VAL A 114 8.03 1.70 -8.55
C VAL A 114 8.72 1.19 -7.29
N SER A 115 9.95 1.64 -7.07
CA SER A 115 10.72 1.48 -5.85
C SER A 115 11.15 2.87 -5.36
N ALA A 116 10.53 3.40 -4.32
CA ALA A 116 10.77 4.76 -3.82
C ALA A 116 11.23 4.74 -2.36
N HIS A 117 12.29 5.49 -2.06
CA HIS A 117 12.97 5.45 -0.77
C HIS A 117 13.20 6.85 -0.22
N LYS A 118 13.12 7.00 1.11
CA LYS A 118 13.60 8.19 1.85
C LYS A 118 12.98 9.50 1.35
N GLY A 119 11.67 9.66 1.53
CA GLY A 119 10.97 10.90 1.21
C GLY A 119 10.79 11.21 -0.28
N SER A 120 11.20 10.31 -1.18
CA SER A 120 11.02 10.49 -2.63
C SER A 120 9.54 10.58 -3.03
N HIS A 121 9.24 11.41 -4.04
CA HIS A 121 7.91 11.47 -4.65
C HIS A 121 7.93 10.91 -6.07
N VAL A 122 7.05 9.95 -6.35
CA VAL A 122 7.02 9.29 -7.66
C VAL A 122 5.60 9.24 -8.22
N VAL A 123 5.45 9.66 -9.46
CA VAL A 123 4.28 9.37 -10.27
C VAL A 123 4.70 8.54 -11.48
N ALA A 124 4.17 7.32 -11.59
CA ALA A 124 4.53 6.39 -12.67
C ALA A 124 3.30 5.88 -13.40
N TYR A 125 3.37 5.85 -14.73
CA TYR A 125 2.28 5.44 -15.60
C TYR A 125 2.70 4.33 -16.56
N HIS A 126 1.72 3.59 -17.08
CA HIS A 126 1.83 2.80 -18.31
C HIS A 126 3.08 1.90 -18.39
N GLY A 127 3.24 0.99 -17.42
CA GLY A 127 4.33 0.02 -17.43
C GLY A 127 5.72 0.58 -17.14
N SER A 128 5.84 1.86 -16.77
CA SER A 128 7.12 2.49 -16.42
C SER A 128 7.79 1.80 -15.24
N LYS A 129 9.12 1.80 -15.23
CA LYS A 129 9.97 1.23 -14.17
C LYS A 129 10.76 2.36 -13.53
N VAL A 130 10.55 2.59 -12.24
CA VAL A 130 11.10 3.76 -11.56
C VAL A 130 11.75 3.37 -10.25
N VAL A 131 13.00 3.78 -10.05
CA VAL A 131 13.75 3.60 -8.80
C VAL A 131 14.25 4.96 -8.33
N VAL A 132 13.83 5.41 -7.15
CA VAL A 132 14.12 6.77 -6.65
C VAL A 132 14.57 6.74 -5.20
N TYR A 133 15.62 7.51 -4.92
CA TYR A 133 16.20 7.63 -3.59
C TYR A 133 16.29 9.09 -3.14
N TYR A 134 16.35 9.28 -1.81
CA TYR A 134 16.76 10.51 -1.13
C TYR A 134 15.96 11.77 -1.49
N GLY A 135 14.64 11.66 -1.59
CA GLY A 135 13.78 12.84 -1.74
C GLY A 135 13.76 13.41 -3.17
N ALA A 136 14.26 12.67 -4.15
CA ALA A 136 14.06 13.05 -5.55
C ALA A 136 12.60 12.89 -5.97
N ASP A 137 12.18 13.78 -6.87
CA ASP A 137 10.85 13.80 -7.45
C ASP A 137 10.91 13.33 -8.91
N VAL A 138 10.11 12.33 -9.27
CA VAL A 138 10.11 11.70 -10.59
C VAL A 138 8.71 11.53 -11.13
N ILE A 139 8.54 11.89 -12.40
CA ILE A 139 7.38 11.51 -13.21
C ILE A 139 7.88 10.65 -14.37
N ALA A 140 7.30 9.47 -14.56
CA ALA A 140 7.64 8.55 -15.64
C ALA A 140 6.36 8.02 -16.31
N ASP A 141 6.39 7.89 -17.64
CA ASP A 141 5.26 7.43 -18.43
C ASP A 141 5.73 6.55 -19.61
N SER A 142 4.79 5.84 -20.22
CA SER A 142 4.94 5.13 -21.50
C SER A 142 6.11 4.13 -21.51
N GLY A 143 6.26 3.37 -20.42
CA GLY A 143 7.28 2.32 -20.31
C GLY A 143 8.69 2.84 -20.00
N ALA A 144 8.84 4.12 -19.65
CA ALA A 144 10.14 4.70 -19.30
C ALA A 144 10.83 3.94 -18.15
N SER A 145 12.16 3.87 -18.21
CA SER A 145 12.99 3.30 -17.16
C SER A 145 13.84 4.40 -16.53
N VAL A 146 13.52 4.78 -15.29
CA VAL A 146 14.14 5.91 -14.58
C VAL A 146 14.81 5.44 -13.31
N ILE A 147 16.05 5.86 -13.10
CA ILE A 147 16.76 5.75 -11.82
C ILE A 147 17.16 7.17 -11.42
N ALA A 148 16.68 7.63 -10.26
CA ALA A 148 16.97 8.97 -9.76
C ALA A 148 17.57 8.90 -8.35
N MET A 149 18.70 9.58 -8.19
CA MET A 149 19.33 9.85 -6.91
C MET A 149 19.85 11.29 -6.97
N PRO A 150 19.48 12.17 -6.03
CA PRO A 150 20.06 13.49 -5.98
C PRO A 150 21.55 13.37 -5.67
N VAL A 151 22.36 14.13 -6.40
CA VAL A 151 23.79 14.23 -6.14
C VAL A 151 23.93 14.99 -4.82
N LEU A 152 24.52 14.36 -3.80
CA LEU A 152 24.99 15.09 -2.62
C LEU A 152 26.09 16.03 -3.10
N MET A 153 25.77 17.31 -3.29
CA MET A 153 26.82 18.32 -3.37
C MET A 153 27.44 18.39 -1.97
N SER A 154 28.59 17.74 -1.79
CA SER A 154 29.45 18.02 -0.65
C SER A 154 29.99 19.44 -0.85
N ASN A 155 29.57 20.36 0.02
CA ASN A 155 30.23 21.65 0.19
C ASN A 155 31.65 21.47 0.72
#